data_AF-A0A7Y3A1A5-F1
#
_entry.id   AF-A0A7Y3A1A5-F1
#
_cell.length_a   1.000
_cell.length_b   1.000
_cell.length_c   1.000
_cell.angle_alpha   90.00
_cell.angle_beta   90.00
_cell.angle_gamma   90.00
#
_symmetry.space_group_name_H-M   'P 1'
#
loop_
_entity.id
_entity.type
_entity.pdbx_description
1 polymer ?
#
loop_
_entity_poly.entity_id
_entity_poly.type
_entity_poly.pdbx_seq_one_letter_code
_entity_poly.pdbx_strand_id
1 'polypeptide(L)' 'MQRKTIIIGACGQIGSELVRELRASDGTDQVIATDIRESNAEVVNSGPFEILDAKSRQDIRSAIERHNV' A
#
# COMPACT_ATOMS: atom_id res chain seq x y z
N MET A 1 -19.15 -6.86 1.84
CA MET A 1 -18.16 -5.78 1.98
C MET A 1 -16.97 -6.14 1.11
N GLN A 2 -16.41 -5.18 0.36
CA GLN A 2 -15.15 -5.41 -0.35
C GLN A 2 -13.99 -5.30 0.64
N ARG A 3 -12.99 -6.17 0.48
CA ARG A 3 -11.81 -6.23 1.35
C ARG A 3 -10.83 -5.15 0.92
N LYS A 4 -10.37 -4.31 1.86
CA LYS A 4 -9.25 -3.39 1.63
C LYS A 4 -7.95 -3.97 2.18
N THR A 5 -6.85 -3.73 1.48
CA THR A 5 -5.52 -4.23 1.83
C THR A 5 -4.52 -3.10 1.88
N ILE A 6 -3.72 -3.05 2.96
CA ILE A 6 -2.54 -2.18 3.06
C ILE A 6 -1.29 -3.06 2.95
N ILE A 7 -0.37 -2.70 2.07
CA ILE A 7 0.92 -3.38 1.91
C ILE A 7 2.02 -2.42 2.39
N ILE A 8 2.71 -2.78 3.47
CA ILE A 8 3.86 -2.02 3.99
C ILE A 8 5.16 -2.61 3.43
N GLY A 9 6.02 -1.76 2.87
CA GLY A 9 7.23 -2.19 2.13
C GLY A 9 6.92 -2.51 0.66
N ALA A 10 5.95 -1.80 0.08
CA ALA A 10 5.41 -2.06 -1.24
C ALA A 10 6.39 -1.77 -2.39
N CYS A 11 7.45 -0.98 -2.18
CA CYS A 11 8.45 -0.71 -3.23
C CYS A 11 9.50 -1.82 -3.35
N GLY A 12 9.53 -2.80 -2.43
CA GLY A 12 10.45 -3.93 -2.48
C GLY A 12 10.14 -4.92 -3.62
N GLN A 13 11.04 -5.88 -3.85
CA GLN A 13 10.91 -6.88 -4.91
C GLN A 13 9.62 -7.70 -4.82
N ILE A 14 9.27 -8.18 -3.62
CA ILE A 14 8.02 -8.95 -3.42
C ILE A 14 6.82 -8.01 -3.32
N GLY A 15 7.00 -6.85 -2.68
CA GLY A 15 5.93 -5.88 -2.45
C GLY A 15 5.32 -5.34 -3.73
N SER A 16 6.17 -4.99 -4.71
CA SER A 16 5.75 -4.44 -6.00
C SER A 16 4.90 -5.45 -6.79
N GLU A 17 5.35 -6.70 -6.84
CA GLU A 17 4.65 -7.78 -7.53
C GLU A 17 3.32 -8.10 -6.84
N LEU A 18 3.31 -8.13 -5.51
CA LEU A 18 2.08 -8.34 -4.75
C LEU A 18 1.06 -7.22 -4.98
N VAL A 19 1.50 -5.96 -4.99
CA VAL A 19 0.63 -4.81 -5.30
C VAL A 19 0.02 -4.97 -6.68
N ARG A 20 0.82 -5.32 -7.69
CA ARG A 20 0.34 -5.49 -9.07
C ARG A 20 -0.73 -6.58 -9.15
N GLU A 21 -0.46 -7.76 -8.59
CA GLU A 21 -1.39 -8.88 -8.64
C GLU A 21 -2.69 -8.60 -7.86
N LEU A 22 -2.60 -8.02 -6.67
CA LEU A 22 -3.80 -7.70 -5.87
C LEU A 22 -4.62 -6.56 -6.49
N ARG A 23 -3.98 -5.55 -7.10
CA ARG A 23 -4.73 -4.50 -7.81
C ARG A 23 -5.48 -5.07 -9.01
N ALA A 24 -4.89 -6.05 -9.71
CA ALA A 24 -5.55 -6.74 -10.81
C ALA A 24 -6.71 -7.64 -10.35
N SER A 25 -6.58 -8.34 -9.22
CA SER A 25 -7.61 -9.27 -8.72
C SER A 25 -8.71 -8.59 -7.90
N ASP A 26 -8.34 -7.67 -7.02
CA ASP A 26 -9.21 -7.10 -5.99
C ASP A 26 -9.63 -5.65 -6.33
N GLY A 27 -8.98 -5.04 -7.32
CA GLY A 27 -9.24 -3.68 -7.80
C GLY A 27 -8.25 -2.66 -7.26
N THR A 28 -7.82 -1.73 -8.12
CA THR A 28 -6.78 -0.73 -7.81
C THR A 28 -7.05 0.05 -6.53
N ASP A 29 -8.29 0.52 -6.33
CA ASP A 29 -8.68 1.33 -5.18
C ASP A 29 -8.80 0.54 -3.86
N GLN A 30 -8.80 -0.80 -3.93
CA GLN A 30 -8.85 -1.66 -2.75
C GLN A 30 -7.46 -1.96 -2.16
N VAL A 31 -6.38 -1.61 -2.87
CA VAL A 31 -5.00 -1.92 -2.49
C VAL A 31 -4.19 -0.64 -2.31
N ILE A 32 -3.87 -0.34 -1.05
CA ILE A 32 -3.06 0.80 -0.65
C ILE A 32 -1.62 0.32 -0.47
N ALA A 33 -0.73 0.80 -1.33
CA ALA A 33 0.69 0.54 -1.25
C ALA A 33 1.36 1.55 -0.31
N THR A 34 2.24 1.11 0.58
CA THR A 34 2.99 2.02 1.45
C THR A 34 4.46 1.62 1.56
N ASP A 35 5.33 2.62 1.70
CA ASP A 35 6.76 2.43 1.93
C ASP A 35 7.33 3.64 2.67
N ILE A 36 8.56 3.54 3.18
CA ILE A 36 9.22 4.67 3.87
C ILE A 36 9.65 5.78 2.90
N ARG A 37 9.64 5.50 1.58
CA ARG A 37 10.01 6.43 0.49
C ARG A 37 9.45 5.97 -0.86
N GLU A 38 9.29 6.91 -1.79
CA GLU A 38 8.87 6.66 -3.18
C GLU A 38 10.02 6.08 -4.04
N SER A 39 10.46 4.87 -3.72
CA SER A 39 11.60 4.24 -4.39
C SER A 39 11.25 3.40 -5.63
N ASN A 40 9.94 3.22 -5.92
CA ASN A 40 9.46 2.51 -7.10
C ASN A 40 8.32 3.30 -7.76
N ALA A 41 8.62 3.98 -8.88
CA ALA A 41 7.67 4.83 -9.59
C ALA A 41 6.48 4.06 -10.19
N GLU A 42 6.64 2.78 -10.52
CA GLU A 42 5.54 1.95 -11.04
C GLU A 42 4.50 1.72 -9.95
N VAL A 43 4.92 1.34 -8.74
CA VAL A 43 4.03 1.14 -7.58
C VAL A 43 3.35 2.45 -7.17
N VAL A 44 4.12 3.54 -7.11
CA VAL A 44 3.64 4.88 -6.69
C VAL A 44 2.59 5.43 -7.66
N ASN A 45 2.80 5.28 -8.96
CA ASN A 45 1.90 5.86 -9.97
C ASN A 45 0.74 4.93 -10.37
N SER A 46 0.75 3.66 -9.98
CA SER A 46 -0.27 2.68 -10.41
C SER A 46 -1.54 2.64 -9.53
N GLY A 47 -1.64 3.48 -8.49
CA GLY A 47 -2.81 3.53 -7.63
C GLY A 47 -2.54 4.19 -6.27
N PRO A 48 -3.42 4.00 -5.27
CA PRO A 48 -3.26 4.60 -3.94
C PRO A 48 -1.92 4.25 -3.30
N PHE A 49 -1.12 5.27 -2.99
CA PHE A 49 0.20 5.12 -2.37
C PHE A 49 0.36 6.08 -1.19
N GLU A 50 1.13 5.67 -0.18
CA GLU A 50 1.43 6.51 0.98
C GLU A 50 2.82 6.28 1.57
N ILE A 51 3.46 7.35 2.05
CA ILE A 51 4.66 7.25 2.88
C ILE A 51 4.29 6.82 4.31
N LEU A 52 4.90 5.74 4.79
CA LEU A 52 4.66 5.18 6.12
C LEU A 52 5.93 4.52 6.67
N ASP A 53 6.35 4.85 7.89
CA ASP A 53 7.39 4.08 8.59
C ASP A 53 6.75 2.90 9.34
N ALA A 54 7.11 1.68 8.95
CA ALA A 54 6.63 0.44 9.57
C ALA A 54 6.96 0.34 11.07
N LYS A 55 7.93 1.12 11.58
CA LYS A 55 8.27 1.18 13.00
C LYS A 55 7.42 2.20 13.77
N SER A 56 6.77 3.13 13.07
CA SER A 56 5.89 4.13 13.68
C SER A 56 4.50 3.54 13.89
N ARG A 57 4.18 3.19 15.14
CA ARG A 57 2.83 2.76 15.53
C ARG A 57 1.78 3.81 15.21
N GLN A 58 2.14 5.09 15.29
CA GLN A 58 1.24 6.19 14.98
C GLN A 58 0.90 6.21 13.49
N ASP A 59 1.90 6.09 12.61
CA ASP A 59 1.69 6.10 11.16
C ASP A 59 0.80 4.93 10.73
N ILE A 60 1.07 3.73 11.26
CA ILE A 60 0.25 2.54 11.00
C ILE A 60 -1.20 2.77 11.43
N ARG A 61 -1.42 3.30 12.64
CA ARG A 61 -2.76 3.58 13.14
C ARG A 61 -3.49 4.59 12.27
N SER A 62 -2.82 5.68 11.90
CA SER A 62 -3.41 6.73 11.05
C SER A 62 -3.73 6.22 9.65
N ALA A 63 -2.95 5.29 9.09
CA ALA A 63 -3.25 4.66 7.80
C ALA A 63 -4.47 3.75 7.88
N ILE A 64 -4.57 2.92 8.93
CA ILE A 64 -5.73 2.07 9.18
C ILE A 64 -7.01 2.91 9.30
N GLU A 65 -6.98 3.98 10.10
CA GLU A 65 -8.14 4.87 10.30
C GLU A 65 -8.53 5.62 9.02
N ARG A 66 -7.56 6.17 8.27
CA ARG A 66 -7.85 6.92 7.02
C ARG A 66 -8.40 6.04 5.91
N HIS A 67 -7.91 4.81 5.78
CA HIS A 67 -8.34 3.91 4.72
C HIS A 67 -9.49 2.98 5.13
N ASN A 68 -9.87 2.99 6.41
CA ASN A 68 -10.93 2.16 7.01
C ASN A 68 -10.70 0.67 6.74
N VAL A 69 -9.53 0.19 7.18
CA VAL A 69 -9.05 -1.19 7.05
C VAL A 69 -9.21 -1.95 8.36
#